data_AF-A0A811K6B1-F1
#
_entry.id   AF-A0A811K6B1-F1
#
_cell.length_a   1.000
_cell.length_b   1.000
_cell.length_c   1.000
_cell.angle_alpha   90.00
_cell.angle_beta   90.00
_cell.angle_gamma   90.00
#
_symmetry.space_group_name_H-M   'P 1'
#
loop_
_entity.id
_entity.type
_entity.pdbx_description
1 polymer ?
#
loop_
_entity_poly.entity_id
_entity_poly.type
_entity_poly.pdbx_seq_one_letter_code
_entity_poly.pdbx_strand_id
1 'polypeptide(L)'
;MGTAHSNEASSLERLQDQYDKQFNRQIVLLDHYWQQKRATEIARRKEMLMWDTILGCTAITTLMYQALKLKIKALIIPVIPMVTYLGYRITSVSDDYINLTLKSAEEILHDPTKKDKIRLAGGRITLQEIDQRRKNWENL
;
A
#
# COMPACT_ATOMS: atom_id res chain seq x y z
N MET A 1 -2.66 -22.48 -58.34
CA MET A 1 -1.74 -22.66 -57.18
C MET A 1 -1.72 -21.34 -56.41
N GLY A 2 -2.51 -21.19 -55.35
CA GLY A 2 -2.61 -19.90 -54.63
C GLY A 2 -3.26 -19.95 -53.24
N THR A 3 -3.77 -21.10 -52.81
CA THR A 3 -4.53 -21.25 -51.55
C THR A 3 -3.70 -21.80 -50.38
N ALA A 4 -2.49 -22.32 -50.63
CA ALA A 4 -1.63 -22.86 -49.56
C ALA A 4 -0.88 -21.76 -48.80
N HIS A 5 -0.33 -20.77 -49.51
CA HIS A 5 0.42 -19.68 -48.88
C HIS A 5 -0.45 -18.72 -48.05
N SER A 6 -1.72 -18.50 -48.41
CA SER A 6 -2.64 -17.69 -47.61
C SER A 6 -3.00 -18.36 -46.28
N ASN A 7 -3.08 -19.68 -46.25
CA ASN A 7 -3.38 -20.43 -45.03
C ASN A 7 -2.20 -20.44 -44.04
N GLU A 8 -0.97 -20.54 -44.53
CA GLU A 8 0.24 -20.45 -43.68
C GLU A 8 0.46 -19.05 -43.10
N ALA A 9 0.19 -17.99 -43.88
CA ALA A 9 0.24 -16.63 -43.37
C ALA A 9 -0.81 -16.41 -42.27
N SER A 10 -2.03 -16.92 -42.46
CA SER A 10 -3.12 -16.82 -41.47
C SER A 10 -2.88 -17.67 -40.20
N SER A 11 -2.15 -18.78 -40.30
CA SER A 11 -1.83 -19.63 -39.15
C SER A 11 -0.67 -19.07 -38.34
N LEU A 12 0.32 -18.45 -38.98
CA LEU A 12 1.39 -17.70 -38.31
C LEU A 12 0.86 -16.49 -37.54
N GLU A 13 -0.05 -15.72 -38.14
CA GLU A 13 -0.70 -14.58 -37.47
C GLU A 13 -1.51 -15.03 -36.25
N ARG A 14 -2.23 -16.16 -36.35
CA ARG A 14 -2.95 -16.77 -35.21
C ARG A 14 -2.03 -17.25 -34.10
N LEU A 15 -0.86 -17.81 -34.43
CA LEU A 15 0.12 -18.23 -33.44
C LEU A 15 0.72 -17.02 -32.73
N GLN A 16 1.07 -15.96 -33.47
CA GLN A 16 1.56 -14.71 -32.88
C GLN A 16 0.54 -14.08 -31.92
N ASP A 17 -0.73 -13.98 -32.32
CA ASP A 17 -1.81 -13.47 -31.44
C ASP A 17 -1.99 -14.34 -30.18
N GLN A 18 -1.83 -15.66 -30.30
CA GLN A 18 -1.86 -16.54 -29.12
C GLN A 18 -0.66 -16.34 -28.19
N TYR A 19 0.55 -16.18 -28.73
CA TYR A 19 1.73 -15.86 -27.93
C TYR A 19 1.58 -14.51 -27.23
N ASP A 20 1.13 -13.48 -27.94
CA ASP A 20 0.92 -12.14 -27.38
C ASP A 20 -0.13 -12.17 -26.26
N LYS A 21 -1.23 -12.92 -26.43
CA LYS A 21 -2.23 -13.13 -25.37
C LYS A 21 -1.64 -13.82 -24.15
N GLN A 22 -0.77 -14.82 -24.34
CA GLN A 22 -0.12 -15.51 -23.22
C GLN A 22 0.90 -14.60 -22.51
N PHE A 23 1.69 -13.83 -23.26
CA PHE A 23 2.62 -12.86 -22.68
C PHE A 23 1.89 -11.77 -21.90
N ASN A 24 0.82 -11.20 -22.46
CA ASN A 24 0.07 -10.15 -21.79
C ASN A 24 -0.56 -10.65 -20.48
N ARG A 25 -1.09 -11.89 -20.47
CA ARG A 25 -1.58 -12.52 -19.23
C ARG A 25 -0.48 -12.69 -18.18
N GLN A 26 0.72 -13.12 -18.59
CA GLN A 26 1.84 -13.27 -17.67
C GLN A 26 2.30 -11.92 -17.09
N ILE A 27 2.34 -10.87 -17.92
CA ILE A 27 2.67 -9.51 -17.47
C ILE A 27 1.66 -9.03 -16.43
N VAL A 28 0.37 -9.17 -16.71
CA VAL A 28 -0.71 -8.77 -15.78
C VAL A 28 -0.64 -9.57 -14.47
N LEU A 29 -0.41 -10.88 -14.53
CA LEU A 29 -0.23 -11.71 -13.33
C LEU A 29 0.97 -11.27 -12.50
N LEU A 30 2.09 -10.96 -13.15
CA LEU A 30 3.30 -10.52 -12.47
C LEU A 30 3.10 -9.16 -11.80
N ASP A 31 2.41 -8.22 -12.47
CA ASP A 31 2.07 -6.92 -11.89
C ASP A 31 1.17 -7.09 -10.66
N HIS A 32 0.11 -7.90 -10.74
CA HIS A 32 -0.73 -8.20 -9.57
C HIS A 32 0.05 -8.85 -8.43
N TYR A 33 0.97 -9.76 -8.74
CA TYR A 33 1.85 -10.37 -7.73
C TYR A 33 2.71 -9.33 -7.02
N TRP A 34 3.33 -8.40 -7.77
CA TRP A 34 4.14 -7.33 -7.19
C TRP A 34 3.32 -6.36 -6.36
N GLN A 35 2.13 -6.00 -6.82
CA GLN A 35 1.20 -5.16 -6.07
C GLN A 35 0.79 -5.80 -4.75
N GLN A 36 0.42 -7.09 -4.78
CA GLN A 36 0.06 -7.84 -3.58
C GLN A 36 1.24 -7.96 -2.61
N LYS A 37 2.43 -8.30 -3.12
CA LYS A 37 3.65 -8.39 -2.30
C LYS A 37 4.01 -7.07 -1.64
N ARG A 38 3.84 -5.96 -2.36
CA ARG A 38 4.05 -4.62 -1.80
C ARG A 38 3.01 -4.26 -0.75
N ALA A 39 1.74 -4.59 -1.00
CA ALA A 39 0.66 -4.33 -0.04
C ALA A 39 0.86 -5.14 1.26
N THR A 40 1.24 -6.41 1.16
CA THR A 40 1.51 -7.26 2.33
C THR A 40 2.74 -6.81 3.11
N GLU A 41 3.81 -6.38 2.43
CA GLU A 41 4.99 -5.82 3.09
C GLU A 41 4.66 -4.55 3.88
N ILE A 42 3.85 -3.65 3.31
CA ILE A 42 3.40 -2.43 4.00
C ILE A 42 2.51 -2.78 5.21
N ALA A 43 1.58 -3.72 5.05
CA ALA A 43 0.72 -4.16 6.14
C ALA A 43 1.53 -4.78 7.29
N ARG A 44 2.51 -5.64 6.96
CA ARG A 44 3.39 -6.29 7.94
C ARG A 44 4.23 -5.28 8.71
N ARG A 45 4.76 -4.26 8.03
CA ARG A 45 5.51 -3.18 8.69
C ARG A 45 4.65 -2.38 9.67
N LYS A 46 3.40 -2.08 9.30
CA LYS A 46 2.45 -1.42 10.20
C LYS A 46 2.14 -2.27 11.44
N GLU A 47 1.92 -3.56 11.24
CA GLU A 47 1.67 -4.49 12.34
C GLU A 47 2.87 -4.58 13.29
N MET A 48 4.08 -4.71 12.77
CA MET A 48 5.30 -4.71 13.60
C MET A 48 5.46 -3.41 14.39
N LEU A 49 5.21 -2.25 13.77
CA LEU A 49 5.26 -0.96 14.46
C LEU A 49 4.19 -0.85 15.56
N MET A 50 2.98 -1.32 15.28
CA MET A 50 1.90 -1.34 16.27
C MET A 50 2.27 -2.22 17.47
N TRP A 51 2.79 -3.42 17.23
CA TRP A 51 3.25 -4.31 18.31
C TRP A 51 4.41 -3.71 19.10
N ASP A 52 5.41 -3.13 18.44
CA ASP A 52 6.52 -2.45 19.12
C ASP A 52 6.04 -1.29 19.99
N THR A 53 5.04 -0.54 19.52
CA THR A 53 4.44 0.58 20.26
C THR A 53 3.67 0.08 21.49
N ILE A 54 2.87 -0.98 21.34
CA ILE A 54 2.10 -1.58 22.46
C ILE A 54 3.05 -2.15 23.52
N LEU A 55 4.08 -2.89 23.11
CA LEU A 55 5.08 -3.46 24.00
C LEU A 55 5.86 -2.36 24.72
N GLY A 56 6.29 -1.33 23.97
CA GLY A 56 6.98 -0.17 24.51
C GLY A 56 6.13 0.58 25.55
N CYS A 57 4.88 0.90 25.22
CA CYS A 57 3.94 1.55 26.14
C CYS A 57 3.72 0.71 27.40
N THR A 58 3.45 -0.59 27.25
CA THR A 58 3.22 -1.51 28.38
C THR A 58 4.43 -1.58 29.30
N ALA A 59 5.64 -1.64 28.73
CA ALA A 59 6.88 -1.67 29.51
C ALA A 59 7.08 -0.35 30.27
N ILE A 60 6.86 0.80 29.62
CA ILE A 60 6.94 2.12 30.26
C ILE A 60 5.94 2.25 31.41
N THR A 61 4.68 1.87 31.20
CA THR A 61 3.65 1.95 32.24
C THR A 61 3.95 1.02 33.42
N THR A 62 4.49 -0.18 33.14
CA THR A 62 4.85 -1.15 34.19
C THR A 62 6.03 -0.65 35.01
N LEU A 63 7.06 -0.11 34.36
CA LEU A 63 8.22 0.49 35.04
C LEU A 63 7.82 1.72 35.85
N MET A 64 6.96 2.59 35.33
CA MET A 64 6.40 3.72 36.07
C MET A 64 5.59 3.25 37.28
N TYR A 65 4.73 2.24 37.14
CA TYR A 65 3.95 1.69 38.24
C TYR A 65 4.85 1.11 39.35
N GLN A 66 5.88 0.35 38.97
CA GLN A 66 6.85 -0.19 39.93
C GLN A 66 7.69 0.91 40.60
N ALA A 67 8.10 1.94 39.85
CA ALA A 67 8.83 3.09 40.38
C ALA A 67 8.00 3.85 41.43
N LEU A 68 6.69 4.00 41.21
CA LEU A 68 5.76 4.61 42.17
C LEU A 68 5.59 3.75 43.42
N LYS A 69 5.41 2.43 43.25
CA LYS A 69 5.20 1.49 44.37
C LYS A 69 6.44 1.35 45.25
N LEU A 70 7.62 1.23 44.65
CA LEU A 70 8.89 1.02 45.36
C LEU A 70 9.59 2.33 45.77
N LYS A 71 9.11 3.49 45.30
CA LYS A 71 9.73 4.82 45.46
C LYS A 71 11.19 4.90 44.98
N ILE A 72 11.63 3.95 44.15
CA ILE A 72 12.98 3.93 43.58
C ILE A 72 12.98 4.77 42.30
N LYS A 73 13.50 5.99 42.39
CA LYS A 73 13.60 6.92 41.26
C LYS A 73 14.55 6.44 40.15
N ALA A 74 15.45 5.50 40.46
CA ALA A 74 16.39 4.93 39.48
C ALA A 74 15.70 4.12 38.38
N LEU A 75 14.47 3.63 38.60
CA LEU A 75 13.68 2.90 37.59
C LEU A 75 13.19 3.79 36.43
N ILE A 76 13.31 5.11 36.55
CA ILE A 76 12.96 6.07 35.48
C ILE A 76 14.07 6.20 34.44
N ILE A 77 15.32 5.91 34.81
CA ILE A 77 16.48 6.00 33.92
C ILE A 77 16.29 5.20 32.61
N PRO A 78 15.81 3.93 32.61
CA PRO A 78 15.58 3.17 31.38
C PRO A 78 14.35 3.63 30.59
N VAL A 79 13.43 4.40 31.19
CA VAL A 79 12.21 4.88 30.50
C VAL A 79 12.57 5.91 29.42
N ILE A 80 13.52 6.79 29.72
CA ILE A 80 13.95 7.87 28.81
C ILE A 80 14.43 7.32 27.45
N PRO A 81 15.43 6.42 27.36
CA PRO A 81 15.86 5.89 26.07
C PRO A 81 14.76 5.09 25.36
N MET A 82 13.85 4.45 26.11
CA MET A 82 12.74 3.70 25.52
C MET A 82 11.72 4.61 24.82
N VAL A 83 11.37 5.75 25.45
CA VAL A 83 10.50 6.77 24.85
C VAL A 83 11.17 7.39 23.63
N THR A 84 12.46 7.72 23.72
CA THR A 84 13.22 8.28 22.59
C THR A 84 13.26 7.31 21.41
N TYR A 85 13.47 6.01 21.66
CA TYR A 85 13.47 4.97 20.63
C TYR A 85 12.10 4.86 19.92
N LEU A 86 11.00 4.84 20.68
CA LEU A 86 9.65 4.80 20.12
C LEU A 86 9.36 6.06 19.29
N GLY A 87 9.72 7.24 19.81
CA GLY A 87 9.57 8.51 19.10
C GLY A 87 10.35 8.54 17.78
N TYR A 88 11.59 8.05 17.79
CA TYR A 88 12.42 7.95 16.59
C TYR A 88 11.78 7.02 15.55
N ARG A 89 11.30 5.84 15.96
CA ARG A 89 10.63 4.87 15.06
C ARG A 89 9.36 5.43 14.44
N ILE A 90 8.55 6.18 15.19
CA ILE A 90 7.32 6.80 14.67
C ILE A 90 7.66 7.93 13.69
N THR A 91 8.67 8.74 14.02
CA THR A 91 9.10 9.87 13.18
C THR A 91 9.71 9.38 11.86
N SER A 92 10.60 8.39 11.91
CA SER A 92 11.23 7.83 10.70
C SER A 92 10.20 7.25 9.72
N VAL A 93 9.16 6.61 10.24
CA VAL A 93 8.07 6.07 9.41
C VAL A 93 7.26 7.20 8.79
N SER A 94 7.00 8.26 9.55
CA SER A 94 6.25 9.43 9.06
C SER A 94 7.01 10.17 7.96
N ASP A 95 8.32 10.34 8.11
CA ASP A 95 9.18 10.97 7.10
C ASP A 95 9.19 10.18 5.79
N ASP A 96 9.26 8.85 5.86
CA ASP A 96 9.16 7.99 4.67
C ASP A 96 7.82 8.18 3.94
N TYR A 97 6.70 8.27 4.67
CA TYR A 97 5.38 8.52 4.07
C TYR A 97 5.29 9.91 3.42
N ILE A 98 5.81 10.94 4.10
CA ILE A 98 5.82 12.31 3.58
C ILE A 98 6.66 12.37 2.31
N ASN A 99 7.87 11.82 2.31
CA ASN A 99 8.76 11.79 1.14
C ASN A 99 8.15 11.01 -0.03
N LEU A 100 7.50 9.88 0.23
CA LEU A 100 6.80 9.10 -0.80
C LEU A 100 5.65 9.90 -1.42
N THR A 101 4.85 10.57 -0.58
CA THR A 101 3.72 11.38 -1.02
C THR A 101 4.19 12.59 -1.82
N LEU A 102 5.26 13.24 -1.37
CA LEU A 102 5.85 14.40 -2.02
C LEU A 102 6.45 14.03 -3.37
N LYS A 103 7.20 12.93 -3.45
CA LYS A 103 7.73 12.40 -4.72
C LYS A 103 6.62 12.02 -5.70
N SER A 104 5.54 11.41 -5.19
CA SER A 104 4.38 11.07 -6.01
C SER A 104 3.68 12.34 -6.53
N ALA A 105 3.55 13.36 -5.68
CA ALA A 105 2.98 14.65 -6.05
C ALA A 105 3.86 15.41 -7.06
N GLU A 106 5.18 15.36 -6.92
CA GLU A 106 6.15 15.94 -7.85
C GLU A 106 6.08 15.25 -9.24
N GLU A 107 6.00 13.91 -9.28
CA GLU A 107 5.82 13.16 -10.52
C GLU A 107 4.52 13.55 -11.24
N ILE A 108 3.46 13.84 -10.49
CA ILE A 108 2.17 14.29 -11.00
C ILE A 108 2.23 15.75 -11.50
N LEU A 109 2.98 16.62 -10.81
CA LEU A 109 3.11 18.03 -11.17
C LEU A 109 3.91 18.21 -12.47
N HIS A 110 4.96 17.42 -12.67
CA HIS A 110 5.81 17.51 -13.86
C HIS A 110 5.21 16.87 -15.11
N ASP A 111 4.34 15.87 -14.97
CA ASP A 111 3.77 15.15 -16.10
C ASP A 111 2.23 15.26 -16.11
N PRO A 112 1.66 16.21 -16.87
CA PRO A 112 0.21 16.41 -16.92
C PRO A 112 -0.56 15.23 -17.52
N THR A 113 0.11 14.27 -18.17
CA THR A 113 -0.53 13.03 -18.65
C THR A 113 -0.81 12.03 -17.52
N LYS A 114 -0.10 12.14 -16.39
CA LYS A 114 -0.30 11.30 -15.20
C LYS A 114 -1.41 11.81 -14.27
N LYS A 115 -2.15 12.85 -14.66
CA LYS A 115 -3.34 13.35 -13.93
C LYS A 115 -4.40 12.28 -13.70
N ASP A 116 -4.44 11.25 -14.56
CA ASP A 116 -5.33 10.11 -14.40
C ASP A 116 -4.94 9.19 -13.22
N LYS A 117 -3.69 9.21 -12.73
CA LYS A 117 -3.29 8.53 -11.48
C LYS A 117 -3.93 9.14 -10.23
N ILE A 118 -4.40 10.40 -10.30
CA ILE A 118 -5.11 11.09 -9.21
C ILE A 118 -6.59 10.69 -9.19
N ARG A 119 -7.09 10.00 -10.22
CA ARG A 119 -8.43 9.42 -10.15
C ARG A 119 -8.39 8.34 -9.07
N LEU A 120 -9.20 8.54 -8.02
CA LEU A 120 -9.50 7.46 -7.07
C LEU A 120 -9.89 6.22 -7.86
N ALA A 121 -9.66 5.02 -7.31
CA ALA A 121 -10.04 3.73 -7.88
C ALA A 121 -11.58 3.52 -8.05
N GLY A 122 -12.35 4.61 -8.14
CA GLY A 122 -13.77 4.68 -8.49
C GLY A 122 -14.16 6.00 -9.19
N GLY A 123 -13.21 6.79 -9.71
CA GLY A 123 -13.49 8.10 -10.29
C GLY A 123 -14.02 9.13 -9.28
N ARG A 124 -14.46 10.31 -9.73
CA ARG A 124 -15.28 11.19 -8.90
C ARG A 124 -16.61 10.48 -8.71
N ILE A 125 -16.97 10.14 -7.48
CA ILE A 125 -18.32 9.67 -7.15
C ILE A 125 -19.29 10.74 -7.69
N THR A 126 -20.00 10.39 -8.75
CA THR A 126 -21.01 11.30 -9.31
C THR A 126 -22.24 11.26 -8.40
N LEU A 127 -23.00 12.36 -8.34
CA LEU A 127 -24.28 12.40 -7.60
C LEU A 127 -25.20 11.24 -7.99
N GLN A 128 -25.15 10.78 -9.25
CA GLN A 128 -25.89 9.63 -9.73
C GLN A 128 -25.51 8.32 -9.04
N GLU A 129 -24.22 8.11 -8.76
CA GLU A 129 -23.73 6.91 -8.08
C GLU A 129 -24.10 6.91 -6.59
N ILE A 130 -24.19 8.09 -5.96
CA ILE A 130 -24.68 8.27 -4.59
C ILE A 130 -26.18 7.97 -4.51
N ASP A 131 -26.96 8.47 -5.47
CA ASP A 131 -28.40 8.23 -5.51
C ASP A 131 -28.75 6.76 -5.78
N GLN A 132 -27.98 6.08 -6.64
CA GLN A 132 -28.13 4.63 -6.85
C GLN A 132 -27.81 3.84 -5.57
N ARG A 133 -26.75 4.22 -4.85
CA ARG A 133 -26.44 3.60 -3.55
C ARG A 133 -27.57 3.87 -2.56
N ARG A 134 -28.09 5.10 -2.45
CA ARG A 134 -29.21 5.42 -1.55
C ARG A 134 -30.44 4.55 -1.81
N LYS A 135 -30.85 4.39 -3.08
CA LYS A 135 -31.99 3.52 -3.45
C LYS A 135 -31.76 2.05 -3.12
N ASN A 136 -30.53 1.56 -3.26
CA ASN A 136 -30.21 0.18 -2.90
C ASN A 136 -30.26 -0.06 -1.38
N TRP A 137 -30.09 0.98 -0.55
CA TRP A 137 -30.23 0.89 0.91
C TRP A 137 -31.69 1.00 1.37
N GLU A 138 -32.57 1.64 0.59
CA GLU A 138 -34.01 1.72 0.88
C GLU A 138 -34.79 0.46 0.47
N ASN A 139 -34.21 -0.37 -0.40
CA ASN A 139 -34.79 -1.65 -0.87
C ASN A 139 -34.28 -2.88 -0.08
N LEU A 140 -33.61 -2.67 1.05
CA LEU A 140 -33.12 -3.69 1.99
C LEU A 140 -33.89 -3.58 3.30
#